data_AF-A0A7C3U0P7-F1
#
_entry.id   AF-A0A7C3U0P7-F1
#
_cell.length_a   1.000
_cell.length_b   1.000
_cell.length_c   1.000
_cell.angle_alpha   90.00
_cell.angle_beta   90.00
_cell.angle_gamma   90.00
#
_symmetry.space_group_name_H-M   'P 1'
#
loop_
_entity.id
_entity.type
_entity.pdbx_description
1 polymer ?
#
loop_
_entity_poly.entity_id
_entity_poly.type
_entity_poly.pdbx_seq_one_letter_code
_entity_poly.pdbx_strand_id
1 'polypeptide(L)'
;MEFPRAVSILGEDYEVRRDVCLMIDHSRRLIRMNPGDAGHRKRLLRAMRLILLQEIEPMIEEYAKKLGVEVKRVSIKNMRGRWGSCAGDGNLNFSLWLVCLPRELIRYVVFHEVAHIIEKNHGRDFKRIIETEFENRRELERRLRGQKVPAQLEPGWD
;
A
#
# COMPACT_ATOMS: atom_id res chain seq x y z
N MET A 1 -21.93 -9.19 -12.38
CA MET A 1 -20.72 -8.43 -12.02
C MET A 1 -19.52 -9.37 -12.10
N GLU A 2 -18.44 -8.99 -12.78
CA GLU A 2 -17.32 -9.90 -13.07
C GLU A 2 -16.38 -9.99 -11.86
N PHE A 3 -16.07 -11.22 -11.47
CA PHE A 3 -15.11 -11.55 -10.41
C PHE A 3 -13.69 -11.23 -10.90
N PRO A 4 -12.82 -10.57 -10.11
CA PRO A 4 -11.45 -10.33 -10.54
C PRO A 4 -10.78 -11.67 -10.79
N ARG A 5 -10.15 -11.83 -11.96
CA ARG A 5 -9.37 -13.03 -12.28
C ARG A 5 -7.98 -13.01 -11.63
N ALA A 6 -7.52 -11.84 -11.22
CA ALA A 6 -6.25 -11.66 -10.54
C ALA A 6 -6.29 -10.50 -9.54
N VAL A 7 -5.40 -10.55 -8.54
CA VAL A 7 -5.12 -9.48 -7.57
C VAL A 7 -3.60 -9.38 -7.43
N SER A 8 -3.04 -8.19 -7.65
CA SER A 8 -1.64 -7.93 -7.33
C SER A 8 -1.45 -7.81 -5.82
N ILE A 9 -0.43 -8.48 -5.28
CA ILE A 9 0.04 -8.35 -3.90
C ILE A 9 1.56 -8.17 -3.97
N LEU A 10 2.04 -7.01 -3.54
CA LEU A 10 3.46 -6.62 -3.50
C LEU A 10 4.18 -6.70 -4.86
N GLY A 11 3.43 -6.52 -5.96
CA GLY A 11 3.93 -6.59 -7.33
C GLY A 11 3.85 -7.99 -7.97
N GLU A 12 3.34 -8.98 -7.25
CA GLU A 12 3.10 -10.32 -7.77
C GLU A 12 1.61 -10.51 -8.03
N ASP A 13 1.25 -10.97 -9.22
CA ASP A 13 -0.14 -11.26 -9.57
C ASP A 13 -0.57 -12.61 -8.99
N TYR A 14 -1.63 -12.59 -8.18
CA TYR A 14 -2.29 -13.77 -7.65
C TYR A 14 -3.51 -14.07 -8.48
N GLU A 15 -3.58 -15.25 -9.08
CA GLU A 15 -4.80 -15.73 -9.73
C GLU A 15 -5.90 -15.86 -8.67
N VAL A 16 -7.13 -15.45 -8.99
CA VAL A 16 -8.27 -15.65 -8.09
C VAL A 16 -9.24 -16.66 -8.69
N ARG A 17 -9.51 -17.73 -7.93
CA ARG A 17 -10.45 -18.80 -8.30
C ARG A 17 -11.63 -18.85 -7.34
N ARG A 18 -12.80 -19.16 -7.88
CA ARG A 18 -14.00 -19.37 -7.07
C ARG A 18 -13.85 -20.65 -6.26
N ASP A 19 -14.22 -20.56 -4.98
CA ASP A 19 -14.17 -21.68 -4.06
C ASP A 19 -15.12 -21.49 -2.88
N VAL A 20 -15.50 -22.56 -2.20
CA VAL A 20 -16.31 -22.53 -0.98
C VAL A 20 -15.49 -22.16 0.26
N CYS A 21 -14.16 -22.28 0.20
CA CYS A 21 -13.24 -21.91 1.28
C CYS A 21 -12.32 -20.75 0.86
N LEU A 22 -11.89 -19.92 1.84
CA LEU A 22 -10.86 -18.91 1.61
C LEU A 22 -9.48 -19.53 1.82
N MET A 23 -8.63 -19.48 0.81
CA MET A 23 -7.22 -19.89 0.88
C MET A 23 -6.36 -18.89 0.11
N ILE A 24 -5.20 -18.55 0.67
CA ILE A 24 -4.15 -17.77 0.00
C ILE A 24 -2.92 -18.66 -0.06
N ASP A 25 -2.55 -19.10 -1.26
CA ASP A 25 -1.36 -19.90 -1.54
C ASP A 25 -0.30 -19.00 -2.18
N HIS A 26 0.66 -18.57 -1.37
CA HIS A 26 1.75 -17.70 -1.81
C HIS A 26 2.74 -18.40 -2.76
N SER A 27 2.95 -19.70 -2.60
CA SER A 27 3.87 -20.48 -3.45
C SER A 27 3.33 -20.59 -4.87
N ARG A 28 2.01 -20.72 -5.02
CA ARG A 28 1.34 -20.80 -6.33
C ARG A 28 0.76 -19.48 -6.82
N ARG A 29 0.87 -18.41 -6.02
CA ARG A 29 0.22 -17.12 -6.28
C ARG A 29 -1.26 -17.30 -6.62
N LEU A 30 -1.98 -17.97 -5.72
CA LEU A 30 -3.38 -18.34 -5.91
C LEU A 30 -4.22 -17.93 -4.72
N ILE A 31 -5.35 -17.27 -4.97
CA ILE A 31 -6.40 -16.97 -3.99
C ILE A 31 -7.64 -17.76 -4.38
N ARG A 32 -8.10 -18.64 -3.48
CA ARG A 32 -9.38 -19.35 -3.61
C ARG A 32 -10.39 -18.68 -2.69
N MET A 33 -11.55 -18.28 -3.19
CA MET A 33 -12.60 -17.68 -2.36
C MET A 33 -13.97 -17.67 -3.02
N ASN A 34 -15.04 -17.55 -2.22
CA ASN A 34 -16.37 -17.23 -2.73
C ASN A 34 -16.53 -15.70 -2.79
N PRO A 35 -16.63 -15.09 -3.98
CA PRO A 35 -16.82 -13.64 -4.08
C PRO A 35 -18.15 -13.14 -3.54
N GLY A 36 -19.20 -13.97 -3.53
CA GLY A 36 -20.48 -13.62 -2.94
C GLY A 36 -20.44 -13.56 -1.42
N ASP A 37 -19.48 -14.22 -0.79
CA ASP A 37 -19.35 -14.32 0.66
C ASP A 37 -18.62 -13.08 1.24
N ALA A 38 -19.37 -12.25 1.98
CA ALA A 38 -18.85 -11.07 2.66
C ALA A 38 -17.77 -11.40 3.71
N GLY A 39 -17.87 -12.56 4.35
CA GLY A 39 -16.89 -13.07 5.30
C GLY A 39 -15.55 -13.40 4.62
N HIS A 40 -15.58 -14.00 3.43
CA HIS A 40 -14.36 -14.23 2.64
C HIS A 40 -13.69 -12.91 2.25
N ARG A 41 -14.48 -11.94 1.75
CA ARG A 41 -13.96 -10.60 1.41
C ARG A 41 -13.31 -9.93 2.62
N LYS A 42 -13.99 -9.94 3.77
CA LYS A 42 -13.47 -9.35 5.02
C LYS A 42 -12.16 -10.00 5.47
N ARG A 43 -12.07 -11.33 5.40
CA ARG A 43 -10.85 -12.06 5.77
C ARG A 43 -9.69 -11.80 4.79
N LEU A 44 -9.97 -11.71 3.49
CA LEU A 44 -8.95 -11.34 2.50
C LEU A 44 -8.41 -9.92 2.75
N LEU A 45 -9.27 -8.93 2.95
CA LEU A 45 -8.85 -7.56 3.27
C LEU A 45 -8.06 -7.49 4.59
N ARG A 46 -8.40 -8.32 5.58
CA ARG A 46 -7.62 -8.45 6.81
C ARG A 46 -6.23 -9.04 6.54
N ALA A 47 -6.13 -10.09 5.74
CA ALA A 47 -4.85 -10.69 5.36
C ALA A 47 -3.97 -9.69 4.60
N MET A 48 -4.53 -8.99 3.62
CA MET A 48 -3.83 -7.94 2.86
C MET A 48 -3.33 -6.80 3.76
N ARG A 49 -4.12 -6.40 4.77
CA ARG A 49 -3.69 -5.42 5.78
C ARG A 49 -2.47 -5.89 6.57
N LEU A 50 -2.46 -7.16 6.99
CA LEU A 50 -1.33 -7.73 7.75
C LEU A 50 -0.08 -7.83 6.88
N ILE A 51 -0.22 -8.28 5.63
CA ILE A 51 0.88 -8.31 4.65
C ILE A 51 1.47 -6.91 4.46
N LEU A 52 0.63 -5.90 4.25
CA LEU A 52 1.10 -4.53 4.09
C LEU A 52 1.83 -4.02 5.33
N LEU A 53 1.28 -4.28 6.52
CA LEU A 53 1.87 -3.82 7.77
C LEU A 53 3.28 -4.43 7.97
N GLN A 54 3.41 -5.74 7.76
CA GLN A 54 4.70 -6.45 7.81
C GLN A 54 5.71 -5.92 6.79
N GLU A 55 5.25 -5.50 5.62
CA GLU A 55 6.12 -4.94 4.57
C GLU A 55 6.59 -3.52 4.92
N ILE A 56 5.71 -2.65 5.44
CA ILE A 56 6.05 -1.23 5.62
C ILE A 56 6.67 -0.90 6.97
N GLU A 57 6.40 -1.65 8.04
CA GLU A 57 6.96 -1.35 9.38
C GLU A 57 8.49 -1.27 9.38
N PRO A 58 9.23 -2.25 8.82
CA PRO A 58 10.69 -2.15 8.72
C PRO A 58 11.17 -0.97 7.87
N MET A 59 10.46 -0.64 6.79
CA MET A 59 10.78 0.51 5.93
C MET A 59 10.61 1.83 6.68
N ILE A 60 9.54 1.96 7.47
CA ILE A 60 9.28 3.15 8.29
C ILE A 60 10.39 3.33 9.31
N GLU A 61 10.78 2.27 10.01
CA GLU A 61 11.87 2.32 10.99
C GLU A 61 13.20 2.72 10.36
N GLU A 62 13.54 2.11 9.22
CA GLU A 62 14.75 2.44 8.46
C GLU A 62 14.77 3.91 8.05
N TYR A 63 13.69 4.40 7.45
CA TYR A 63 13.62 5.76 6.93
C TYR A 63 13.50 6.81 8.03
N ALA A 64 12.78 6.53 9.11
CA ALA A 64 12.73 7.40 10.28
C ALA A 64 14.12 7.58 10.89
N LYS A 65 14.87 6.48 11.04
CA LYS A 65 16.26 6.51 11.50
C LYS A 65 17.17 7.28 10.53
N LYS A 66 17.07 7.00 9.23
CA LYS A 66 17.86 7.68 8.19
C LYS A 66 17.64 9.20 8.19
N LEU A 67 16.40 9.63 8.38
CA LEU A 67 16.01 11.05 8.39
C LEU A 67 16.11 11.72 9.77
N GLY A 68 16.42 10.96 10.82
CA GLY A 68 16.52 11.49 12.19
C GLY A 68 15.19 11.99 12.75
N VAL A 69 14.08 11.37 12.37
CA VAL A 69 12.72 11.75 12.80
C VAL A 69 12.04 10.65 13.61
N GLU A 70 11.03 11.02 14.39
CA GLU A 70 10.21 10.09 15.16
C GLU A 70 8.84 9.92 14.51
N VAL A 71 8.44 8.66 14.30
CA VAL A 71 7.09 8.29 13.87
C VAL A 71 6.28 7.88 15.09
N LYS A 72 5.16 8.55 15.34
CA LYS A 72 4.35 8.31 16.55
C LYS A 72 3.33 7.20 16.36
N ARG A 73 2.65 7.19 15.22
CA ARG A 73 1.59 6.22 14.93
C ARG A 73 1.57 5.91 13.45
N VAL A 74 1.40 4.62 13.15
CA VAL A 74 1.13 4.13 11.81
C VAL A 74 -0.29 3.59 11.76
N SER A 75 -1.02 3.87 10.68
CA SER A 75 -2.39 3.38 10.51
C SER A 75 -2.69 3.03 9.07
N ILE A 76 -3.17 1.80 8.85
CA ILE A 76 -3.69 1.37 7.54
C ILE A 76 -5.17 1.73 7.44
N LYS A 77 -5.55 2.49 6.40
CA LYS A 77 -6.92 2.98 6.18
C LYS A 77 -7.41 2.60 4.78
N ASN A 78 -8.71 2.48 4.60
CA ASN A 78 -9.28 2.28 3.26
C ASN A 78 -9.43 3.65 2.57
N MET A 79 -8.34 4.15 1.96
CA MET A 79 -8.29 5.47 1.31
C MET A 79 -8.20 5.33 -0.21
N ARG A 80 -9.04 6.06 -0.95
CA ARG A 80 -9.11 5.98 -2.42
C ARG A 80 -8.35 7.10 -3.15
N GLY A 81 -8.33 8.30 -2.57
CA GLY A 81 -7.77 9.49 -3.23
C GLY A 81 -6.27 9.70 -3.01
N ARG A 82 -5.63 8.89 -2.15
CA ARG A 82 -4.22 9.02 -1.80
C ARG A 82 -3.64 7.70 -1.34
N TRP A 83 -2.35 7.50 -1.58
CA TRP A 83 -1.59 6.31 -1.14
C TRP A 83 -1.12 6.41 0.31
N GLY A 84 -0.90 7.63 0.80
CA GLY A 84 -0.55 7.92 2.18
C GLY A 84 -0.92 9.35 2.60
N SER A 85 -0.70 9.65 3.88
CA SER A 85 -0.66 11.02 4.40
C SER A 85 0.02 11.06 5.78
N CYS A 86 0.79 12.11 6.03
CA CYS A 86 1.33 12.48 7.34
C CYS A 86 0.46 13.56 8.00
N ALA A 87 -0.17 13.25 9.13
CA ALA A 87 -0.71 14.29 10.02
C ALA A 87 0.47 14.91 10.78
N GLY A 88 0.48 16.24 10.89
CA GLY A 88 1.66 17.07 11.14
C GLY A 88 2.61 16.66 12.27
N ASP A 89 2.13 15.87 13.22
CA ASP A 89 2.77 15.44 14.47
C ASP A 89 3.51 14.09 14.40
N GLY A 90 3.73 13.52 13.21
CA GLY A 90 4.42 12.23 13.04
C GLY A 90 3.46 11.03 12.95
N ASN A 91 2.17 11.28 12.74
CA ASN A 91 1.16 10.25 12.53
C ASN A 91 1.02 9.95 11.03
N LEU A 92 1.44 8.74 10.63
CA LEU A 92 1.40 8.29 9.25
C LEU A 92 0.15 7.43 8.99
N ASN A 93 -0.54 7.73 7.89
CA ASN A 93 -1.65 6.94 7.41
C ASN A 93 -1.31 6.39 6.03
N PHE A 94 -1.49 5.09 5.81
CA PHE A 94 -1.28 4.45 4.52
C PHE A 94 -2.58 3.83 4.01
N SER A 95 -2.78 3.89 2.70
CA SER A 95 -3.91 3.21 2.07
C SER A 95 -3.70 1.69 2.10
N LEU A 96 -4.73 0.92 2.43
CA LEU A 96 -4.72 -0.54 2.32
C LEU A 96 -4.32 -1.00 0.92
N TRP A 97 -4.72 -0.24 -0.09
CA TRP A 97 -4.46 -0.55 -1.49
C TRP A 97 -2.99 -0.46 -1.88
N LEU A 98 -2.14 0.13 -1.02
CA LEU A 98 -0.70 0.17 -1.22
C LEU A 98 -0.12 -1.24 -1.37
N VAL A 99 -0.73 -2.23 -0.73
CA VAL A 99 -0.37 -3.66 -0.85
C VAL A 99 -0.45 -4.18 -2.28
N CYS A 100 -1.25 -3.54 -3.14
CA CYS A 100 -1.43 -3.96 -4.52
C CYS A 100 -0.36 -3.38 -5.45
N LEU A 101 0.52 -2.52 -4.95
CA LEU A 101 1.59 -1.93 -5.73
C LEU A 101 2.86 -2.79 -5.71
N PRO A 102 3.72 -2.67 -6.72
CA PRO A 102 5.08 -3.18 -6.64
C PRO A 102 5.84 -2.58 -5.46
N ARG A 103 6.66 -3.39 -4.77
CA ARG A 103 7.44 -2.98 -3.58
C ARG A 103 8.23 -1.69 -3.75
N GLU A 104 8.76 -1.44 -4.94
CA GLU A 104 9.49 -0.20 -5.23
C GLU A 104 8.61 1.05 -5.08
N LEU A 105 7.36 1.00 -5.53
CA LEU A 105 6.40 2.10 -5.34
C LEU A 105 5.95 2.19 -3.88
N ILE A 106 5.85 1.06 -3.18
CA ILE A 106 5.55 1.05 -1.73
C ILE A 106 6.66 1.78 -0.98
N ARG A 107 7.93 1.43 -1.20
CA ARG A 107 9.09 2.10 -0.58
C ARG A 107 9.07 3.61 -0.83
N TYR A 108 8.80 4.01 -2.08
CA TYR A 108 8.68 5.43 -2.44
C TYR A 108 7.60 6.13 -1.63
N VAL A 109 6.40 5.56 -1.53
CA VAL A 109 5.30 6.14 -0.73
C VAL A 109 5.66 6.17 0.75
N VAL A 110 6.25 5.12 1.31
CA VAL A 110 6.66 5.11 2.72
C VAL A 110 7.66 6.22 3.02
N PHE A 111 8.72 6.33 2.22
CA PHE A 111 9.71 7.41 2.39
C PHE A 111 9.08 8.80 2.22
N HIS A 112 8.15 8.95 1.26
CA HIS A 112 7.42 10.19 1.04
C HIS A 112 6.65 10.65 2.29
N GLU A 113 5.94 9.74 2.95
CA GLU A 113 5.18 10.06 4.15
C GLU A 113 6.08 10.31 5.37
N VAL A 114 7.21 9.63 5.49
CA VAL A 114 8.19 9.90 6.56
C VAL A 114 8.87 11.26 6.33
N ALA A 115 9.26 11.58 5.09
CA ALA A 115 9.84 12.88 4.72
C ALA A 115 8.90 14.05 5.05
N HIS A 116 7.59 13.82 5.00
CA HIS A 116 6.61 14.82 5.43
C HIS A 116 6.72 15.20 6.92
N ILE A 117 7.39 14.43 7.76
CA ILE A 117 7.65 14.84 9.15
C ILE A 117 8.59 16.06 9.18
N ILE A 118 9.54 16.15 8.25
CA ILE A 118 10.48 17.26 8.10
C ILE A 118 9.85 18.42 7.34
N GLU A 119 9.28 18.15 6.15
CA GLU A 119 8.75 19.19 5.26
C GLU A 119 7.33 18.83 4.79
N LYS A 120 6.36 19.67 5.13
CA LYS A 120 4.93 19.41 4.86
C LYS A 120 4.55 19.68 3.41
N ASN A 121 5.26 20.59 2.73
CA ASN A 121 4.92 21.03 1.39
C ASN A 121 5.82 20.38 0.34
N HIS A 122 5.29 20.02 -0.83
CA HIS A 122 6.05 19.42 -1.94
C HIS A 122 6.98 20.40 -2.70
N GLY A 123 7.53 21.37 -1.99
CA GLY A 123 8.42 22.41 -2.51
C GLY A 123 9.82 21.90 -2.88
N ARG A 124 10.77 22.82 -3.00
CA ARG A 124 12.15 22.49 -3.38
C ARG A 124 12.83 21.62 -2.32
N ASP A 125 12.65 21.94 -1.05
CA ASP A 125 13.32 21.22 0.05
C ASP A 125 12.78 19.81 0.22
N PHE A 126 11.48 19.61 0.10
CA PHE A 126 10.89 18.27 0.05
C PHE A 126 11.47 17.43 -1.08
N LYS A 127 11.56 17.99 -2.29
CA LYS A 127 12.15 17.28 -3.44
C LYS A 127 13.59 16.87 -3.18
N ARG A 128 14.39 17.74 -2.56
CA ARG A 128 15.77 17.42 -2.16
C ARG A 128 15.82 16.26 -1.17
N ILE A 129 14.91 16.22 -0.18
CA ILE A 129 14.82 15.11 0.77
C ILE A 129 14.52 13.80 0.04
N ILE A 130 13.51 13.77 -0.83
CA ILE A 130 13.15 12.59 -1.63
C ILE A 130 14.31 12.11 -2.50
N GLU A 131 15.02 13.04 -3.12
CA GLU A 131 16.14 12.75 -4.02
C GLU A 131 17.39 12.22 -3.27
N THR A 132 17.44 12.26 -1.93
CA THR A 132 18.50 11.59 -1.16
C THR A 132 18.37 10.07 -1.13
N GLU A 133 17.17 9.54 -1.38
CA GLU A 133 16.88 8.10 -1.43
C GLU A 133 16.50 7.65 -2.84
N PHE A 134 15.78 8.49 -3.58
CA PHE A 134 15.22 8.14 -4.89
C PHE A 134 15.63 9.17 -5.94
N GLU A 135 16.81 9.00 -6.52
CA GLU A 135 17.30 9.82 -7.65
C GLU A 135 16.33 9.75 -8.86
N ASN A 136 15.64 8.61 -9.03
CA ASN A 136 14.64 8.39 -10.07
C ASN A 136 13.21 8.87 -9.68
N ARG A 137 13.07 9.78 -8.70
CA ARG A 137 11.78 10.32 -8.19
C ARG A 137 10.74 10.57 -9.28
N ARG A 138 11.12 11.25 -10.38
CA ARG A 138 10.17 11.62 -11.46
C ARG A 138 9.54 10.40 -12.14
N GLU A 139 10.31 9.34 -12.30
CA GLU A 139 9.82 8.09 -12.87
C GLU A 139 8.85 7.39 -11.92
N LEU A 140 9.20 7.31 -10.63
CA LEU A 140 8.36 6.73 -9.60
C LEU A 140 7.04 7.48 -9.46
N GLU A 141 7.05 8.82 -9.46
CA GLU A 141 5.85 9.64 -9.47
C GLU A 141 4.96 9.37 -10.69
N ARG A 142 5.57 9.24 -11.89
CA ARG A 142 4.84 8.93 -13.12
C ARG A 142 4.20 7.55 -13.03
N ARG A 143 4.93 6.54 -12.56
CA ARG A 143 4.42 5.18 -12.35
C ARG A 143 3.29 5.15 -11.32
N LEU A 144 3.43 5.90 -10.21
CA LEU A 144 2.44 5.99 -9.15
C LEU A 144 1.15 6.69 -9.61
N ARG A 145 1.25 7.76 -10.42
CA ARG A 145 0.10 8.41 -11.06
C ARG A 145 -0.68 7.49 -11.99
N GLY A 146 -0.01 6.51 -12.60
CA GLY A 146 -0.63 5.49 -13.44
C GLY A 146 -1.34 4.37 -12.67
N GLN A 147 -1.11 4.25 -11.36
CA GLN A 147 -1.74 3.20 -10.55
C GLN A 147 -3.20 3.53 -10.25
N LYS A 148 -4.04 2.50 -10.25
CA LYS A 148 -5.44 2.59 -9.85
C LYS A 148 -5.70 1.63 -8.70
N VAL A 149 -6.54 2.04 -7.75
CA VAL A 149 -7.08 1.12 -6.75
C VAL A 149 -7.86 0.02 -7.47
N PRO A 150 -7.66 -1.28 -7.14
CA PRO A 150 -8.43 -2.35 -7.73
C PRO A 150 -9.92 -2.21 -7.39
N ALA A 151 -10.72 -1.77 -8.36
CA ALA A 151 -12.17 -1.58 -8.21
C ALA A 151 -12.89 -2.87 -7.78
N GLN A 152 -12.31 -4.03 -8.09
CA GLN A 152 -12.91 -5.34 -7.86
C GLN A 152 -12.78 -5.86 -6.41
N LEU A 153 -11.99 -5.20 -5.57
CA LEU A 153 -11.83 -5.54 -4.15
C LEU A 153 -12.60 -4.59 -3.21
N GLU A 154 -13.37 -3.66 -3.78
CA GLU A 154 -14.09 -2.66 -3.01
C GLU A 154 -15.22 -3.25 -2.15
N PRO A 155 -15.43 -2.74 -0.92
CA PRO A 155 -16.71 -2.87 -0.23
C PRO A 155 -17.71 -1.91 -0.90
N GLY A 156 -18.69 -2.47 -1.60
CA GLY A 156 -19.73 -1.74 -2.37
C GLY A 156 -20.58 -2.69 -3.23
N TRP A 157 -20.71 -3.94 -2.77
CA TRP A 157 -21.71 -4.88 -3.27
C TRP A 157 -22.92 -4.63 -2.39
N ASP A 158 -23.73 -3.65 -2.77
CA ASP A 158 -25.02 -3.42 -2.14
C ASP A 158 -25.89 -4.70 -2.27
#